data_AF-A0A4Q1SWK2-F1
#
_entry.id   AF-A0A4Q1SWK2-F1
#
_cell.length_a   1.000
_cell.length_b   1.000
_cell.length_c   1.000
_cell.angle_alpha   90.00
_cell.angle_beta   90.00
_cell.angle_gamma   90.00
#
_symmetry.space_group_name_H-M   'P 1'
#
loop_
_entity.id
_entity.type
_entity.pdbx_description
1 polymer ?
#
loop_
_entity_poly.entity_id
_entity_poly.type
_entity_poly.pdbx_seq_one_letter_code
_entity_poly.pdbx_strand_id
1 'polypeptide(L)'
;MDMPRHDTLSIHNQGATTMKKSKILSLLLAGGIVFSSFTPTYAATSSQIADSAQKYIGHSLKNYSAGDFIQYTLKGAGVLSSNNLSTLYKQGTPVSLSNLKKGDVAFFGSSSSNLIASGVYLGNNKIAIAYKPYGSVKLLSTNDAVVKNNFVGLRSYATTKESTNKTDTTKSTKNTQEAIIKAGLRYLGTPYEYGSSRSSTKTFDCSAFVRQVYIDAVGLDMGRGGATSQYHYLKNSGAKIKTNWRDLEKGDIMIFMPYRGTAKSNYSKDRDSIGHSGIYMGDGKVLHTYSKESGGVRVDSIAGRHWEYRFIAGGSPLKK
;
A
#
# COMPACT_ATOMS: atom_id res chain seq x y z
N MET A 1 87.27 -9.34 -31.94
CA MET A 1 86.86 -8.82 -33.26
C MET A 1 85.37 -8.59 -33.20
N ASP A 2 85.02 -7.33 -33.44
CA ASP A 2 83.72 -6.73 -33.81
C ASP A 2 82.42 -7.02 -33.05
N MET A 3 81.81 -5.90 -32.61
CA MET A 3 80.38 -5.74 -32.32
C MET A 3 79.53 -5.92 -33.60
N PRO A 4 78.19 -6.07 -33.50
CA PRO A 4 77.35 -4.87 -33.45
C PRO A 4 76.11 -4.93 -32.52
N ARG A 5 75.61 -3.72 -32.27
CA ARG A 5 74.43 -3.28 -31.51
C ARG A 5 73.08 -3.67 -32.16
N HIS A 6 72.02 -3.81 -31.37
CA HIS A 6 70.93 -2.80 -31.21
C HIS A 6 69.69 -3.36 -30.47
N ASP A 7 69.21 -2.54 -29.51
CA ASP A 7 67.83 -2.23 -29.07
C ASP A 7 66.89 -3.37 -28.61
N THR A 8 66.08 -3.29 -27.54
CA THR A 8 65.26 -2.20 -26.99
C THR A 8 64.86 -2.43 -25.50
N LEU A 9 64.79 -1.33 -24.72
CA LEU A 9 63.80 -0.91 -23.66
C LEU A 9 63.20 -1.97 -22.68
N SER A 10 62.90 -1.74 -21.40
CA SER A 10 63.08 -0.69 -20.37
C SER A 10 62.52 -1.27 -19.05
N ILE A 11 63.36 -1.39 -18.01
CA ILE A 11 63.20 -0.91 -16.61
C ILE A 11 61.81 -0.32 -16.22
N HIS A 12 61.21 -0.48 -15.04
CA HIS A 12 61.54 -1.05 -13.73
C HIS A 12 60.22 -1.00 -12.90
N ASN A 13 59.94 -1.99 -12.05
CA ASN A 13 58.82 -1.93 -11.10
C ASN A 13 59.37 -1.53 -9.72
N GLN A 14 58.91 -0.39 -9.18
CA GLN A 14 59.28 0.08 -7.84
C GLN A 14 58.34 -0.48 -6.78
N GLY A 15 58.92 -1.02 -5.71
CA GLY A 15 58.23 -1.24 -4.43
C GLY A 15 58.33 -0.03 -3.50
N ALA A 16 57.79 -0.24 -2.28
CA ALA A 16 57.76 0.66 -1.11
C ALA A 16 56.57 1.65 -1.12
N THR A 17 55.85 1.97 -0.02
CA THR A 17 56.09 1.74 1.41
C THR A 17 54.81 2.07 2.20
N THR A 18 54.71 1.48 3.40
CA THR A 18 53.90 1.80 4.58
C THR A 18 53.40 3.26 4.76
N MET A 19 52.15 3.43 5.22
CA MET A 19 51.64 4.70 5.76
C MET A 19 51.25 4.63 7.25
N LYS A 20 51.74 5.65 7.99
CA LYS A 20 51.45 6.02 9.39
C LYS A 20 50.07 6.69 9.53
N LYS A 21 49.48 6.56 10.73
CA LYS A 21 48.31 7.32 11.20
C LYS A 21 48.62 8.82 11.34
N SER A 22 47.72 9.67 10.83
CA SER A 22 47.58 11.09 11.21
C SER A 22 46.11 11.50 11.10
N LYS A 23 45.60 12.20 12.11
CA LYS A 23 44.28 12.85 12.14
C LYS A 23 44.39 14.21 11.44
N ILE A 24 43.58 14.50 10.41
CA ILE A 24 43.14 15.87 10.06
C ILE A 24 41.67 15.86 9.62
N LEU A 25 41.03 16.96 10.02
CA LEU A 25 39.66 17.44 9.99
C LEU A 25 38.99 17.54 8.60
N SER A 26 37.69 17.24 8.59
CA SER A 26 36.59 17.73 7.74
C SER A 26 36.88 18.21 6.31
N LEU A 27 36.38 17.44 5.33
CA LEU A 27 35.95 17.98 4.04
C LEU A 27 34.61 17.35 3.66
N LEU A 28 33.54 18.14 3.80
CA LEU A 28 32.26 17.90 3.14
C LEU A 28 32.49 18.01 1.64
N LEU A 29 32.62 16.88 0.95
CA LEU A 29 32.41 16.84 -0.50
C LEU A 29 31.13 16.09 -0.80
N ALA A 30 30.18 16.86 -1.31
CA ALA A 30 28.94 16.42 -1.92
C ALA A 30 29.26 15.45 -3.08
N GLY A 31 29.24 14.16 -2.79
CA GLY A 31 29.13 13.10 -3.78
C GLY A 31 27.71 12.55 -3.75
N GLY A 32 26.77 13.29 -4.35
CA GLY A 32 25.40 12.85 -4.52
C GLY A 32 25.34 11.64 -5.44
N ILE A 33 25.44 10.44 -4.86
CA ILE A 33 24.86 9.26 -5.51
C ILE A 33 23.35 9.49 -5.45
N VAL A 34 22.79 9.91 -6.58
CA VAL A 34 21.34 9.92 -6.79
C VAL A 34 20.89 8.46 -6.82
N PHE A 35 20.72 7.87 -5.64
CA PHE A 35 19.70 6.85 -5.50
C PHE A 35 18.40 7.57 -5.83
N SER A 36 17.78 7.20 -6.94
CA SER A 36 16.38 7.50 -7.21
C SER A 36 15.57 6.84 -6.10
N SER A 37 15.50 7.52 -4.95
CA SER A 37 14.69 7.16 -3.83
C SER A 37 13.25 7.19 -4.34
N PHE A 38 12.68 6.01 -4.57
CA PHE A 38 11.24 5.85 -4.54
C PHE A 38 10.79 6.48 -3.22
N THR A 39 10.17 7.65 -3.27
CA THR A 39 9.46 8.18 -2.12
C THR A 39 8.08 7.53 -2.16
N PRO A 40 7.80 6.50 -1.33
CA PRO A 40 6.42 6.05 -1.19
C PRO A 40 5.66 7.18 -0.49
N THR A 41 4.90 7.95 -1.25
CA THR A 41 3.91 8.89 -0.72
C THR A 41 2.78 8.07 -0.11
N TYR A 42 2.86 7.76 1.18
CA TYR A 42 1.76 7.76 2.17
C TYR A 42 2.36 7.74 3.58
N ALA A 43 2.09 8.81 4.32
CA ALA A 43 2.69 9.11 5.61
C ALA A 43 1.80 8.57 6.75
N ALA A 44 1.96 7.31 7.14
CA ALA A 44 1.26 6.80 8.31
C ALA A 44 1.84 7.39 9.59
N THR A 45 0.99 7.84 10.50
CA THR A 45 1.40 8.15 11.86
C THR A 45 1.66 6.87 12.63
N SER A 46 2.49 6.97 13.66
CA SER A 46 2.83 5.82 14.50
C SER A 46 1.58 5.25 15.21
N SER A 47 0.59 6.09 15.57
CA SER A 47 -0.69 5.59 16.11
C SER A 47 -1.48 4.78 15.09
N GLN A 48 -1.56 5.21 13.82
CA GLN A 48 -2.30 4.48 12.79
C GLN A 48 -1.75 3.08 12.56
N ILE A 49 -0.42 2.92 12.59
CA ILE A 49 0.23 1.62 12.47
C ILE A 49 -0.18 0.71 13.64
N ALA A 50 -0.12 1.21 14.87
CA ALA A 50 -0.51 0.43 16.04
C ALA A 50 -2.02 0.15 16.14
N ASP A 51 -2.87 1.09 15.72
CA ASP A 51 -4.33 0.88 15.68
C ASP A 51 -4.70 -0.16 14.60
N SER A 52 -3.95 -0.22 13.50
CA SER A 52 -4.05 -1.30 12.51
C SER A 52 -3.62 -2.64 13.12
N ALA A 53 -2.48 -2.69 13.82
CA ALA A 53 -1.95 -3.91 14.41
C ALA A 53 -2.91 -4.54 15.43
N GLN A 54 -3.60 -3.72 16.23
CA GLN A 54 -4.58 -4.18 17.21
C GLN A 54 -5.69 -5.03 16.60
N LYS A 55 -6.12 -4.73 15.37
CA LYS A 55 -7.18 -5.48 14.66
C LYS A 55 -6.78 -6.93 14.40
N TYR A 56 -5.48 -7.21 14.33
CA TYR A 56 -4.95 -8.52 14.02
C TYR A 56 -4.66 -9.36 15.26
N ILE A 57 -4.78 -8.82 16.48
CA ILE A 57 -4.65 -9.62 17.71
C ILE A 57 -5.67 -10.77 17.67
N GLY A 58 -5.19 -11.99 17.92
CA GLY A 58 -6.00 -13.21 17.83
C GLY A 58 -6.16 -13.79 16.42
N HIS A 59 -5.76 -13.09 15.35
CA HIS A 59 -5.82 -13.65 14.00
C HIS A 59 -4.91 -14.86 13.85
N SER A 60 -5.43 -15.90 13.21
CA SER A 60 -4.69 -17.15 12.98
C SER A 60 -3.50 -16.94 12.04
N LEU A 61 -2.39 -17.59 12.37
CA LEU A 61 -1.16 -17.65 11.56
C LEU A 61 -1.03 -18.99 10.81
N LYS A 62 -2.11 -19.78 10.70
CA LYS A 62 -2.08 -21.07 9.99
C LYS A 62 -1.59 -20.91 8.54
N ASN A 63 -2.12 -19.88 7.86
CA ASN A 63 -1.81 -19.57 6.46
C ASN A 63 -1.07 -18.23 6.30
N TYR A 64 -0.63 -17.62 7.40
CA TYR A 64 -0.03 -16.29 7.41
C TYR A 64 1.29 -16.30 8.17
N SER A 65 2.28 -15.58 7.65
CA SER A 65 3.59 -15.42 8.27
C SER A 65 3.65 -14.19 9.18
N ALA A 66 4.74 -14.08 9.94
CA ALA A 66 5.04 -12.88 10.71
C ALA A 66 5.19 -11.64 9.80
N GLY A 67 5.78 -11.81 8.63
CA GLY A 67 5.91 -10.74 7.65
C GLY A 67 4.58 -10.33 7.01
N ASP A 68 3.64 -11.27 6.81
CA ASP A 68 2.27 -10.94 6.36
C ASP A 68 1.54 -10.09 7.40
N PHE A 69 1.70 -10.38 8.70
CA PHE A 69 1.14 -9.54 9.76
C PHE A 69 1.65 -8.09 9.69
N ILE A 70 2.95 -7.89 9.46
CA ILE A 70 3.51 -6.53 9.31
C ILE A 70 3.05 -5.89 8.02
N GLN A 71 3.06 -6.62 6.90
CA GLN A 71 2.58 -6.10 5.63
C GLN A 71 1.12 -5.65 5.73
N TYR A 72 0.24 -6.45 6.33
CA TYR A 72 -1.17 -6.08 6.53
C TYR A 72 -1.34 -4.93 7.51
N THR A 73 -0.56 -4.91 8.60
CA THR A 73 -0.58 -3.80 9.55
C THR A 73 -0.22 -2.49 8.86
N LEU A 74 0.93 -2.46 8.19
CA LEU A 74 1.46 -1.30 7.48
C LEU A 74 0.53 -0.88 6.35
N LYS A 75 0.04 -1.83 5.56
CA LYS A 75 -0.96 -1.58 4.52
C LYS A 75 -2.24 -0.98 5.09
N GLY A 76 -2.72 -1.47 6.23
CA GLY A 76 -3.89 -0.93 6.93
C GLY A 76 -3.67 0.49 7.48
N ALA A 77 -2.41 0.90 7.65
CA ALA A 77 -2.02 2.27 7.98
C ALA A 77 -1.64 3.12 6.76
N GLY A 78 -1.67 2.54 5.55
CA GLY A 78 -1.33 3.22 4.29
C GLY A 78 0.14 3.09 3.86
N VAL A 79 0.97 2.33 4.57
CA VAL A 79 2.37 2.08 4.21
C VAL A 79 2.49 0.81 3.37
N LEU A 80 3.03 0.93 2.16
CA LEU A 80 3.37 -0.21 1.33
C LEU A 80 4.68 -0.86 1.78
N SER A 81 4.70 -2.18 1.82
CA SER A 81 5.85 -2.94 2.28
C SER A 81 5.87 -4.35 1.69
N SER A 82 7.05 -4.97 1.70
CA SER A 82 7.19 -6.41 1.46
C SER A 82 6.55 -7.21 2.60
N ASN A 83 6.27 -8.49 2.39
CA ASN A 83 5.97 -9.45 3.46
C ASN A 83 7.16 -10.33 3.83
N ASN A 84 8.35 -10.09 3.25
CA ASN A 84 9.57 -10.76 3.67
C ASN A 84 10.19 -10.01 4.86
N LEU A 85 10.48 -10.72 5.96
CA LEU A 85 11.01 -10.12 7.19
C LEU A 85 12.35 -9.39 7.00
N SER A 86 13.26 -9.93 6.18
CA SER A 86 14.56 -9.30 5.93
C SER A 86 14.41 -8.01 5.13
N THR A 87 13.56 -8.03 4.11
CA THR A 87 13.24 -6.83 3.31
C THR A 87 12.57 -5.77 4.18
N LEU A 88 11.60 -6.18 5.00
CA LEU A 88 10.97 -5.30 5.97
C LEU A 88 12.01 -4.65 6.89
N TYR A 89 12.86 -5.45 7.55
CA TYR A 89 13.88 -4.97 8.47
C TYR A 89 14.82 -3.93 7.83
N LYS A 90 15.18 -4.12 6.56
CA LYS A 90 16.00 -3.17 5.79
C LYS A 90 15.23 -1.91 5.35
N GLN A 91 13.95 -2.04 5.06
CA GLN A 91 13.10 -0.95 4.55
C GLN A 91 12.78 0.10 5.63
N GLY A 92 12.62 -0.31 6.89
CA GLY A 92 12.24 0.60 7.97
C GLY A 92 13.41 1.36 8.58
N THR A 93 13.12 2.55 9.10
CA THR A 93 14.12 3.41 9.75
C THR A 93 14.49 2.84 11.12
N PRO A 94 15.78 2.58 11.43
CA PRO A 94 16.17 2.07 12.75
C PRO A 94 15.72 2.99 13.89
N VAL A 95 15.24 2.40 14.98
CA VAL A 95 14.84 3.11 16.21
C VAL A 95 15.59 2.53 17.42
N SER A 96 16.08 3.39 18.31
CA SER A 96 16.64 2.96 19.59
C SER A 96 15.52 2.70 20.60
N LEU A 97 15.74 1.80 21.56
CA LEU A 97 14.75 1.51 22.61
C LEU A 97 14.34 2.77 23.41
N SER A 98 15.26 3.72 23.60
CA SER A 98 14.98 5.02 24.25
C SER A 98 14.00 5.90 23.46
N ASN A 99 13.90 5.69 22.15
CA ASN A 99 13.05 6.44 21.24
C ASN A 99 11.83 5.63 20.76
N LEU A 100 11.56 4.49 21.41
CA LEU A 100 10.47 3.58 21.05
C LEU A 100 9.12 4.30 21.13
N LYS A 101 8.36 4.26 20.03
CA LYS A 101 7.03 4.85 19.92
C LYS A 101 6.00 3.81 19.52
N LYS A 102 4.76 3.99 19.98
CA LYS A 102 3.61 3.20 19.52
C LYS A 102 3.59 3.19 18.00
N GLY A 103 3.53 2.02 17.37
CA GLY A 103 3.59 1.81 15.93
C GLY A 103 4.92 1.34 15.39
N ASP A 104 6.00 1.43 16.17
CA ASP A 104 7.28 0.86 15.75
C ASP A 104 7.20 -0.67 15.69
N VAL A 105 7.89 -1.23 14.70
CA VAL A 105 7.92 -2.67 14.44
C VAL A 105 9.19 -3.26 15.05
N ALA A 106 9.02 -4.24 15.93
CA ALA A 106 10.10 -5.04 16.46
C ALA A 106 10.29 -6.32 15.63
N PHE A 107 11.54 -6.71 15.45
CA PHE A 107 11.91 -7.94 14.77
C PHE A 107 12.65 -8.87 15.72
N PHE A 108 12.39 -10.16 15.59
CA PHE A 108 12.88 -11.19 16.50
C PHE A 108 13.55 -12.34 15.76
N GLY A 109 14.59 -12.91 16.36
CA GLY A 109 15.42 -13.98 15.79
C GLY A 109 16.81 -14.02 16.43
N SER A 110 17.73 -14.73 15.79
CA SER A 110 19.13 -14.79 16.25
C SER A 110 20.02 -13.69 15.65
N SER A 111 19.60 -13.10 14.52
CA SER A 111 20.28 -11.99 13.84
C SER A 111 19.38 -11.35 12.78
N SER A 112 19.78 -10.22 12.19
CA SER A 112 19.02 -9.55 11.12
C SER A 112 18.89 -10.38 9.83
N SER A 113 19.76 -11.39 9.65
CA SER A 113 19.70 -12.37 8.56
C SER A 113 18.88 -13.61 8.91
N ASN A 114 18.57 -13.83 10.19
CA ASN A 114 17.81 -14.99 10.68
C ASN A 114 16.66 -14.53 11.59
N LEU A 115 15.67 -13.90 10.96
CA LEU A 115 14.46 -13.40 11.60
C LEU A 115 13.36 -14.46 11.56
N ILE A 116 12.68 -14.68 12.69
CA ILE A 116 11.66 -15.73 12.88
C ILE A 116 10.29 -15.17 13.27
N ALA A 117 10.24 -13.93 13.75
CA ALA A 117 9.02 -13.26 14.19
C ALA A 117 9.12 -11.75 14.06
N SER A 118 7.96 -11.10 14.16
CA SER A 118 7.83 -9.65 14.18
C SER A 118 6.66 -9.22 15.04
N GLY A 119 6.72 -8.00 15.55
CA GLY A 119 5.68 -7.42 16.38
C GLY A 119 5.55 -5.93 16.21
N VAL A 120 4.41 -5.38 16.63
CA VAL A 120 4.13 -3.93 16.57
C VAL A 120 3.90 -3.44 17.98
N TYR A 121 4.69 -2.46 18.41
CA TYR A 121 4.56 -1.87 19.74
C TYR A 121 3.28 -1.05 19.83
N LEU A 122 2.46 -1.34 20.84
CA LEU A 122 1.14 -0.71 21.00
C LEU A 122 1.14 0.42 22.04
N GLY A 123 2.29 0.69 22.67
CA GLY A 123 2.40 1.57 23.84
C GLY A 123 2.24 0.80 25.15
N ASN A 124 2.54 1.47 26.27
CA ASN A 124 2.31 0.97 27.63
C ASN A 124 2.87 -0.46 27.87
N ASN A 125 4.10 -0.71 27.43
CA ASN A 125 4.79 -2.00 27.52
C ASN A 125 4.08 -3.18 26.80
N LYS A 126 3.14 -2.92 25.88
CA LYS A 126 2.40 -3.95 25.15
C LYS A 126 2.86 -4.06 23.70
N ILE A 127 2.94 -5.30 23.20
CA ILE A 127 3.32 -5.58 21.82
C ILE A 127 2.42 -6.68 21.22
N ALA A 128 1.92 -6.46 20.00
CA ALA A 128 1.26 -7.51 19.22
C ALA A 128 2.31 -8.27 18.40
N ILE A 129 2.51 -9.55 18.67
CA ILE A 129 3.55 -10.38 18.07
C ILE A 129 2.93 -11.47 17.19
N ALA A 130 3.45 -11.59 15.98
CA ALA A 130 3.24 -12.74 15.12
C ALA A 130 4.47 -13.66 15.17
N TYR A 131 4.28 -14.84 15.73
CA TYR A 131 5.27 -15.91 15.81
C TYR A 131 4.57 -17.23 15.54
N LYS A 132 5.02 -17.97 14.51
CA LYS A 132 4.28 -19.11 13.96
C LYS A 132 3.92 -20.19 15.01
N PRO A 133 4.80 -20.55 15.96
CA PRO A 133 4.46 -21.47 17.05
C PRO A 133 3.34 -21.02 17.99
N TYR A 134 3.00 -19.73 18.05
CA TYR A 134 1.83 -19.28 18.81
C TYR A 134 0.49 -19.56 18.11
N GLY A 135 0.49 -19.92 16.82
CA GLY A 135 -0.69 -20.23 16.03
C GLY A 135 -1.60 -19.02 15.70
N SER A 136 -1.47 -17.92 16.43
CA SER A 136 -2.14 -16.64 16.19
C SER A 136 -1.29 -15.45 16.64
N VAL A 137 -1.66 -14.25 16.23
CA VAL A 137 -1.05 -13.01 16.74
C VAL A 137 -1.39 -12.86 18.22
N LYS A 138 -0.37 -12.74 19.08
CA LYS A 138 -0.53 -12.63 20.53
C LYS A 138 -0.20 -11.23 21.03
N LEU A 139 -0.95 -10.76 22.03
CA LEU A 139 -0.59 -9.59 22.81
C LEU A 139 0.33 -10.04 23.95
N LEU A 140 1.54 -9.50 24.01
CA LEU A 140 2.54 -9.80 25.03
C LEU A 140 3.04 -8.53 25.72
N SER A 141 3.72 -8.71 26.85
CA SER A 141 4.50 -7.67 27.48
C SER A 141 5.86 -7.54 26.79
N THR A 142 6.31 -6.32 26.58
CA THR A 142 7.70 -6.05 26.16
C THR A 142 8.73 -6.55 27.17
N ASN A 143 8.30 -6.83 28.41
CA ASN A 143 9.15 -7.39 29.44
C ASN A 143 9.22 -8.92 29.46
N ASP A 144 8.41 -9.62 28.65
CA ASP A 144 8.43 -11.08 28.59
C ASP A 144 9.79 -11.61 28.12
N ALA A 145 10.27 -12.70 28.72
CA ALA A 145 11.58 -13.29 28.43
C ALA A 145 11.73 -13.65 26.94
N VAL A 146 10.66 -14.14 26.31
CA VAL A 146 10.65 -14.46 24.88
C VAL A 146 10.88 -13.21 24.02
N VAL A 147 10.34 -12.07 24.43
CA VAL A 147 10.52 -10.79 23.71
C VAL A 147 11.95 -10.30 23.90
N LYS A 148 12.47 -10.28 25.13
CA LYS A 148 13.83 -9.81 25.43
C LYS A 148 14.92 -10.65 24.78
N ASN A 149 14.84 -11.98 24.92
CA ASN A 149 15.92 -12.88 24.53
C ASN A 149 16.06 -13.04 23.01
N ASN A 150 15.00 -12.74 22.26
CA ASN A 150 14.98 -12.90 20.80
C ASN A 150 14.95 -11.55 20.07
N PHE A 151 15.07 -10.42 20.76
CA PHE A 151 14.97 -9.10 20.14
C PHE A 151 16.19 -8.80 19.27
N VAL A 152 15.96 -8.47 18.00
CA VAL A 152 17.02 -8.14 17.02
C VAL A 152 17.06 -6.64 16.71
N GLY A 153 15.92 -5.95 16.73
CA GLY A 153 15.91 -4.50 16.51
C GLY A 153 14.52 -3.93 16.22
N LEU A 154 14.44 -2.59 16.28
CA LEU A 154 13.23 -1.81 16.01
C LEU A 154 13.36 -1.04 14.70
N ARG A 155 12.22 -0.92 14.02
CA ARG A 155 12.08 -0.14 12.79
C ARG A 155 10.83 0.72 12.86
N SER A 156 10.97 2.00 12.57
CA SER A 156 9.84 2.87 12.32
C SER A 156 9.50 2.87 10.83
N TYR A 157 8.21 2.83 10.57
CA TYR A 157 7.63 3.08 9.25
C TYR A 157 6.73 4.31 9.26
N ALA A 158 6.69 5.02 10.40
CA ALA A 158 5.97 6.27 10.53
C ALA A 158 6.81 7.43 9.97
N THR A 159 6.15 8.43 9.41
CA THR A 159 6.86 9.61 8.88
C THR A 159 7.19 10.60 9.98
N THR A 160 8.42 11.12 9.98
CA THR A 160 8.95 12.04 10.99
C THR A 160 8.72 13.53 10.71
N LYS A 161 7.77 13.89 9.84
CA LYS A 161 7.39 15.30 9.64
C LYS A 161 6.11 15.64 10.40
N GLU A 162 6.29 16.09 11.64
CA GLU A 162 5.43 17.14 12.17
C GLU A 162 5.55 18.35 11.22
N SER A 163 4.44 18.78 10.63
CA SER A 163 4.37 20.11 10.02
C SER A 163 2.97 20.68 10.23
N THR A 164 2.91 21.52 11.25
CA THR A 164 2.20 22.80 11.33
C THR A 164 1.38 23.21 10.10
N ASN A 165 0.15 23.61 10.39
CA ASN A 165 -0.84 24.17 9.47
C ASN A 165 -0.28 25.20 8.48
N LYS A 166 -0.56 25.00 7.19
CA LYS A 166 -0.93 26.07 6.27
C LYS A 166 -1.91 25.51 5.23
N THR A 167 -2.99 26.27 5.00
CA THR A 167 -4.14 25.97 4.16
C THR A 167 -3.70 25.80 2.70
N ASP A 168 -3.99 24.66 2.09
CA ASP A 168 -3.84 24.48 0.64
C ASP A 168 -4.80 23.39 0.13
N THR A 169 -5.57 23.72 -0.90
CA THR A 169 -6.75 23.01 -1.42
C THR A 169 -6.46 21.55 -1.84
N THR A 170 -5.19 21.17 -1.99
CA THR A 170 -4.71 19.81 -2.28
C THR A 170 -4.78 18.84 -1.10
N LYS A 171 -4.82 19.32 0.15
CA LYS A 171 -4.99 18.47 1.34
C LYS A 171 -6.43 17.94 1.47
N SER A 172 -7.41 18.75 1.06
CA SER A 172 -8.83 18.35 1.01
C SER A 172 -9.06 17.20 0.04
N THR A 173 -8.56 17.31 -1.21
CA THR A 173 -8.73 16.26 -2.23
C THR A 173 -8.09 14.93 -1.80
N LYS A 174 -6.88 14.94 -1.21
CA LYS A 174 -6.25 13.71 -0.71
C LYS A 174 -7.04 13.07 0.44
N ASN A 175 -7.52 13.88 1.39
CA ASN A 175 -8.39 13.40 2.47
C ASN A 175 -9.70 12.80 1.93
N THR A 176 -10.28 13.40 0.90
CA THR A 176 -11.52 12.93 0.26
C THR A 176 -11.34 11.59 -0.45
N GLN A 177 -10.28 11.43 -1.25
CA GLN A 177 -10.00 10.16 -1.93
C GLN A 177 -9.80 9.03 -0.92
N GLU A 178 -9.04 9.28 0.15
CA GLU A 178 -8.85 8.31 1.23
C GLU A 178 -10.14 8.00 1.97
N ALA A 179 -11.01 8.98 2.21
CA ALA A 179 -12.32 8.78 2.80
C ALA A 179 -13.21 7.87 1.95
N ILE A 180 -13.22 8.06 0.62
CA ILE A 180 -13.97 7.21 -0.34
C ILE A 180 -13.47 5.77 -0.26
N ILE A 181 -12.15 5.55 -0.33
CA ILE A 181 -11.61 4.19 -0.26
C ILE A 181 -11.89 3.54 1.10
N LYS A 182 -11.70 4.27 2.20
CA LYS A 182 -11.97 3.78 3.56
C LYS A 182 -13.44 3.42 3.75
N ALA A 183 -14.36 4.24 3.26
CA ALA A 183 -15.80 3.98 3.31
C ALA A 183 -16.14 2.70 2.55
N GLY A 184 -15.59 2.50 1.35
CA GLY A 184 -15.80 1.28 0.57
C GLY A 184 -15.24 0.02 1.22
N LEU A 185 -14.05 0.09 1.83
CA LEU A 185 -13.43 -1.06 2.48
C LEU A 185 -14.20 -1.58 3.71
N ARG A 186 -15.04 -0.74 4.34
CA ARG A 186 -15.93 -1.19 5.43
C ARG A 186 -16.95 -2.22 4.99
N TYR A 187 -17.26 -2.27 3.70
CA TYR A 187 -18.26 -3.16 3.13
C TYR A 187 -17.67 -4.44 2.55
N LEU A 188 -16.36 -4.71 2.70
CA LEU A 188 -15.76 -5.94 2.20
C LEU A 188 -16.54 -7.18 2.67
N GLY A 189 -16.87 -8.06 1.73
CA GLY A 189 -17.65 -9.27 1.95
C GLY A 189 -19.17 -9.06 1.99
N THR A 190 -19.69 -7.82 1.94
CA THR A 190 -21.15 -7.60 1.86
C THR A 190 -21.71 -8.30 0.62
N PRO A 191 -22.68 -9.21 0.75
CA PRO A 191 -23.17 -10.03 -0.36
C PRO A 191 -23.72 -9.23 -1.54
N TYR A 192 -23.57 -9.78 -2.75
CA TYR A 192 -24.15 -9.22 -3.95
C TYR A 192 -25.65 -9.55 -4.06
N GLU A 193 -26.46 -8.56 -4.44
CA GLU A 193 -27.86 -8.75 -4.81
C GLU A 193 -28.19 -7.82 -5.98
N TYR A 194 -28.61 -8.37 -7.12
CA TYR A 194 -29.01 -7.57 -8.28
C TYR A 194 -30.22 -6.71 -7.93
N GLY A 195 -30.13 -5.40 -8.16
CA GLY A 195 -31.22 -4.48 -7.82
C GLY A 195 -31.40 -4.26 -6.31
N SER A 196 -30.36 -4.47 -5.50
CA SER A 196 -30.42 -4.38 -4.03
C SER A 196 -31.12 -3.11 -3.52
N SER A 197 -31.69 -3.14 -2.32
CA SER A 197 -32.26 -1.91 -1.74
C SER A 197 -31.21 -0.80 -1.59
N ARG A 198 -31.57 0.44 -1.94
CA ARG A 198 -30.73 1.64 -1.75
C ARG A 198 -30.85 2.22 -0.32
N SER A 199 -31.71 1.65 0.53
CA SER A 199 -31.90 2.04 1.93
C SER A 199 -31.30 1.04 2.92
N SER A 200 -30.61 0.00 2.43
CA SER A 200 -29.99 -1.03 3.26
C SER A 200 -28.56 -1.31 2.79
N THR A 201 -27.71 -1.71 3.74
CA THR A 201 -26.33 -2.14 3.47
C THR A 201 -26.13 -3.64 3.74
N LYS A 202 -27.23 -4.41 3.85
CA LYS A 202 -27.16 -5.87 4.04
C LYS A 202 -26.67 -6.59 2.78
N THR A 203 -27.01 -6.06 1.61
CA THR A 203 -26.62 -6.55 0.30
C THR A 203 -26.40 -5.36 -0.64
N PHE A 204 -25.66 -5.56 -1.73
CA PHE A 204 -25.41 -4.53 -2.73
C PHE A 204 -25.43 -5.07 -4.17
N ASP A 205 -26.03 -4.32 -5.10
CA ASP A 205 -25.57 -4.31 -6.49
C ASP A 205 -24.39 -3.34 -6.68
N CYS A 206 -23.77 -3.36 -7.86
CA CYS A 206 -22.60 -2.54 -8.16
C CYS A 206 -22.85 -1.04 -7.94
N SER A 207 -23.99 -0.53 -8.41
CA SER A 207 -24.34 0.88 -8.33
C SER A 207 -24.76 1.31 -6.93
N ALA A 208 -25.49 0.47 -6.20
CA ALA A 208 -25.88 0.70 -4.82
C ALA A 208 -24.65 0.74 -3.91
N PHE A 209 -23.67 -0.15 -4.12
CA PHE A 209 -22.38 -0.11 -3.44
C PHE A 209 -21.67 1.21 -3.69
N VAL A 210 -21.41 1.57 -4.95
CA VAL A 210 -20.70 2.80 -5.31
C VAL A 210 -21.42 4.02 -4.69
N ARG A 211 -22.75 4.11 -4.82
CA ARG A 211 -23.54 5.19 -4.22
C ARG A 211 -23.35 5.28 -2.71
N GLN A 212 -23.46 4.15 -1.99
CA GLN A 212 -23.33 4.15 -0.53
C GLN A 212 -21.94 4.62 -0.09
N VAL A 213 -20.89 4.25 -0.82
CA VAL A 213 -19.52 4.70 -0.51
C VAL A 213 -19.39 6.22 -0.59
N TYR A 214 -19.96 6.87 -1.61
CA TYR A 214 -19.91 8.33 -1.72
C TYR A 214 -20.78 9.04 -0.67
N ILE A 215 -21.91 8.45 -0.29
CA ILE A 215 -22.73 8.97 0.83
C ILE A 215 -21.93 8.92 2.13
N ASP A 216 -21.35 7.78 2.45
CA ASP A 216 -20.61 7.59 3.72
C ASP A 216 -19.32 8.40 3.78
N ALA A 217 -18.64 8.58 2.64
CA ALA A 217 -17.36 9.27 2.60
C ALA A 217 -17.49 10.79 2.60
N VAL A 218 -18.46 11.32 1.84
CA VAL A 218 -18.54 12.75 1.52
C VAL A 218 -19.97 13.30 1.46
N GLY A 219 -20.98 12.50 1.83
CA GLY A 219 -22.38 12.93 1.80
C GLY A 219 -22.96 13.10 0.40
N LEU A 220 -22.31 12.59 -0.65
CA LEU A 220 -22.77 12.75 -2.02
C LEU A 220 -23.73 11.61 -2.42
N ASP A 221 -24.98 11.97 -2.72
CA ASP A 221 -25.97 11.07 -3.30
C ASP A 221 -26.09 11.30 -4.83
N MET A 222 -25.75 10.29 -5.62
CA MET A 222 -25.83 10.32 -7.09
C MET A 222 -27.16 9.75 -7.63
N GLY A 223 -28.15 9.54 -6.76
CA GLY A 223 -29.46 9.00 -7.11
C GLY A 223 -29.50 7.46 -7.13
N ARG A 224 -30.72 6.91 -7.23
CA ARG A 224 -30.99 5.47 -7.03
C ARG A 224 -30.76 4.58 -8.26
N GLY A 225 -30.33 5.17 -9.37
CA GLY A 225 -30.16 4.49 -10.67
C GLY A 225 -28.99 3.50 -10.72
N GLY A 226 -28.81 2.87 -11.88
CA GLY A 226 -27.75 1.90 -12.13
C GLY A 226 -26.42 2.53 -12.56
N ALA A 227 -25.48 1.70 -13.00
CA ALA A 227 -24.18 2.15 -13.53
C ALA A 227 -24.33 3.15 -14.71
N THR A 228 -25.34 2.97 -15.56
CA THR A 228 -25.66 3.93 -16.63
C THR A 228 -26.01 5.31 -16.08
N SER A 229 -26.84 5.39 -15.04
CA SER A 229 -27.19 6.65 -14.38
C SER A 229 -25.97 7.31 -13.73
N GLN A 230 -25.06 6.53 -13.13
CA GLN A 230 -23.80 7.04 -12.58
C GLN A 230 -22.90 7.62 -13.68
N TYR A 231 -22.83 6.98 -14.85
CA TYR A 231 -22.09 7.54 -15.98
C TYR A 231 -22.70 8.85 -16.50
N HIS A 232 -24.03 8.93 -16.59
CA HIS A 232 -24.70 10.19 -16.93
C HIS A 232 -24.45 11.28 -15.88
N TYR A 233 -24.44 10.92 -14.60
CA TYR A 233 -24.08 11.85 -13.52
C TYR A 233 -22.69 12.44 -13.74
N LEU A 234 -21.68 11.62 -14.01
CA LEU A 234 -20.31 12.07 -14.29
C LEU A 234 -20.27 13.06 -15.47
N LYS A 235 -20.96 12.74 -16.57
CA LYS A 235 -21.01 13.63 -17.74
C LYS A 235 -21.68 14.97 -17.43
N ASN A 236 -22.74 14.94 -16.64
CA ASN A 236 -23.53 16.13 -16.32
C ASN A 236 -22.93 16.98 -15.19
N SER A 237 -22.07 16.41 -14.35
CA SER A 237 -21.42 17.13 -13.24
C SER A 237 -20.20 17.95 -13.66
N GLY A 238 -19.78 17.85 -14.93
CA GLY A 238 -18.55 18.45 -15.44
C GLY A 238 -17.29 17.64 -15.10
N ALA A 239 -17.43 16.36 -14.74
CA ALA A 239 -16.29 15.50 -14.44
C ALA A 239 -15.37 15.37 -15.66
N LYS A 240 -14.05 15.40 -15.43
CA LYS A 240 -13.06 15.07 -16.46
C LYS A 240 -13.10 13.57 -16.72
N ILE A 241 -13.78 13.17 -17.79
CA ILE A 241 -13.92 11.77 -18.19
C ILE A 241 -12.60 11.25 -18.78
N LYS A 242 -12.14 10.11 -18.27
CA LYS A 242 -10.92 9.41 -18.70
C LYS A 242 -11.28 8.05 -19.28
N THR A 243 -10.74 7.73 -20.45
CA THR A 243 -10.99 6.46 -21.16
C THR A 243 -9.84 5.46 -21.04
N ASN A 244 -8.71 5.87 -20.46
CA ASN A 244 -7.63 4.99 -20.03
C ASN A 244 -7.61 4.92 -18.50
N TRP A 245 -7.76 3.71 -17.95
CA TRP A 245 -7.86 3.52 -16.50
C TRP A 245 -6.58 3.95 -15.75
N ARG A 246 -5.43 4.00 -16.44
CA ARG A 246 -4.15 4.44 -15.88
C ARG A 246 -4.14 5.93 -15.54
N ASP A 247 -5.06 6.71 -16.12
CA ASP A 247 -5.19 8.15 -15.88
C ASP A 247 -6.15 8.45 -14.71
N LEU A 248 -6.81 7.43 -14.16
CA LEU A 248 -7.75 7.58 -13.06
C LEU A 248 -7.02 7.92 -11.75
N GLU A 249 -7.70 8.68 -10.92
CA GLU A 249 -7.28 8.98 -9.56
C GLU A 249 -8.01 8.06 -8.57
N LYS A 250 -7.42 7.84 -7.39
CA LYS A 250 -8.08 7.06 -6.34
C LYS A 250 -9.43 7.67 -6.02
N GLY A 251 -10.45 6.85 -5.89
CA GLY A 251 -11.81 7.32 -5.67
C GLY A 251 -12.51 7.84 -6.93
N ASP A 252 -11.97 7.68 -8.13
CA ASP A 252 -12.74 7.85 -9.37
C ASP A 252 -13.73 6.67 -9.53
N ILE A 253 -14.93 6.95 -10.05
CA ILE A 253 -15.86 5.91 -10.48
C ILE A 253 -15.34 5.32 -11.79
N MET A 254 -15.35 3.99 -11.87
CA MET A 254 -15.05 3.23 -13.07
C MET A 254 -16.34 2.68 -13.67
N ILE A 255 -16.52 2.84 -14.98
CA ILE A 255 -17.67 2.35 -15.74
C ILE A 255 -17.19 1.27 -16.70
N PHE A 256 -17.91 0.16 -16.74
CA PHE A 256 -17.54 -1.02 -17.49
C PHE A 256 -18.69 -1.56 -18.35
N MET A 257 -18.31 -2.23 -19.43
CA MET A 257 -19.20 -3.04 -20.26
C MET A 257 -19.82 -4.20 -19.48
N PRO A 258 -20.97 -4.75 -19.89
CA PRO A 258 -21.46 -6.03 -19.42
C PRO A 258 -20.42 -7.14 -19.58
N TYR A 259 -20.50 -8.17 -18.74
CA TYR A 259 -19.59 -9.31 -18.87
C TYR A 259 -19.96 -10.17 -20.09
N ARG A 260 -18.97 -10.44 -20.95
CA ARG A 260 -19.11 -11.24 -22.18
C ARG A 260 -18.05 -12.35 -22.25
N GLY A 261 -17.48 -12.76 -21.12
CA GLY A 261 -16.35 -13.72 -21.05
C GLY A 261 -14.99 -13.07 -20.76
N THR A 262 -13.92 -13.85 -20.70
CA THR A 262 -12.60 -13.36 -20.25
C THR A 262 -11.69 -12.84 -21.37
N ALA A 263 -11.96 -13.23 -22.62
CA ALA A 263 -11.12 -12.90 -23.76
C ALA A 263 -11.26 -11.43 -24.19
N LYS A 264 -10.15 -10.81 -24.59
CA LYS A 264 -10.10 -9.43 -25.10
C LYS A 264 -10.98 -9.23 -26.34
N SER A 265 -11.05 -10.24 -27.21
CA SER A 265 -11.86 -10.24 -28.44
C SER A 265 -13.35 -10.02 -28.18
N ASN A 266 -13.84 -10.34 -26.98
CA ASN A 266 -15.27 -10.26 -26.65
C ASN A 266 -15.75 -8.82 -26.42
N TYR A 267 -14.82 -7.85 -26.43
CA TYR A 267 -15.06 -6.44 -26.07
C TYR A 267 -14.65 -5.47 -27.19
N SER A 268 -14.57 -5.94 -28.44
CA SER A 268 -14.22 -5.11 -29.60
C SER A 268 -15.40 -4.32 -30.20
N LYS A 269 -16.64 -4.69 -29.86
CA LYS A 269 -17.88 -4.07 -30.36
C LYS A 269 -18.77 -3.58 -29.20
N ASP A 270 -19.72 -2.71 -29.50
CA ASP A 270 -20.70 -2.13 -28.56
C ASP A 270 -20.09 -1.51 -27.29
N ARG A 271 -18.98 -0.80 -27.45
CA ARG A 271 -18.22 -0.25 -26.32
C ARG A 271 -18.99 0.76 -25.47
N ASP A 272 -20.12 1.26 -25.96
CA ASP A 272 -21.01 2.18 -25.25
C ASP A 272 -22.02 1.46 -24.34
N SER A 273 -22.12 0.13 -24.43
CA SER A 273 -23.01 -0.66 -23.56
C SER A 273 -22.45 -0.67 -22.13
N ILE A 274 -23.21 -0.12 -21.18
CA ILE A 274 -22.82 -0.06 -19.76
C ILE A 274 -23.52 -1.18 -18.99
N GLY A 275 -22.74 -1.93 -18.19
CA GLY A 275 -23.29 -3.02 -17.39
C GLY A 275 -22.77 -3.09 -15.96
N HIS A 276 -21.75 -2.31 -15.60
CA HIS A 276 -21.13 -2.41 -14.28
C HIS A 276 -20.42 -1.12 -13.87
N SER A 277 -20.32 -0.88 -12.56
CA SER A 277 -19.51 0.20 -11.99
C SER A 277 -18.68 -0.25 -10.79
N GLY A 278 -17.62 0.49 -10.50
CA GLY A 278 -16.75 0.26 -9.35
C GLY A 278 -15.97 1.51 -8.98
N ILE A 279 -15.12 1.43 -7.97
CA ILE A 279 -14.29 2.54 -7.50
C ILE A 279 -12.83 2.20 -7.73
N TYR A 280 -12.09 3.10 -8.39
CA TYR A 280 -10.66 2.91 -8.59
C TYR A 280 -9.91 3.14 -7.26
N MET A 281 -9.12 2.17 -6.83
CA MET A 281 -8.33 2.25 -5.58
C MET A 281 -6.89 2.72 -5.81
N GLY A 282 -6.50 2.98 -7.06
CA GLY A 282 -5.09 3.10 -7.44
C GLY A 282 -4.45 1.74 -7.69
N ASP A 283 -3.21 1.74 -8.17
CA ASP A 283 -2.39 0.55 -8.38
C ASP A 283 -3.07 -0.55 -9.21
N GLY A 284 -3.91 -0.15 -10.18
CA GLY A 284 -4.65 -1.08 -11.02
C GLY A 284 -5.68 -1.91 -10.24
N LYS A 285 -6.26 -1.37 -9.16
CA LYS A 285 -7.27 -2.08 -8.37
C LYS A 285 -8.64 -1.42 -8.48
N VAL A 286 -9.67 -2.25 -8.55
CA VAL A 286 -11.07 -1.87 -8.51
C VAL A 286 -11.74 -2.45 -7.27
N LEU A 287 -12.44 -1.60 -6.53
CA LEU A 287 -13.31 -1.99 -5.43
C LEU A 287 -14.76 -2.02 -5.93
N HIS A 288 -15.40 -3.19 -5.84
CA HIS A 288 -16.74 -3.41 -6.40
C HIS A 288 -17.40 -4.68 -5.88
N THR A 289 -18.63 -4.94 -6.32
CA THR A 289 -19.36 -6.20 -6.16
C THR A 289 -20.15 -6.46 -7.44
N TYR A 290 -20.11 -7.67 -8.01
CA TYR A 290 -20.59 -7.90 -9.39
C TYR A 290 -21.37 -9.19 -9.63
N SER A 291 -21.36 -10.15 -8.71
CA SER A 291 -22.22 -11.36 -8.76
C SER A 291 -22.25 -12.08 -7.41
N LYS A 292 -23.18 -13.02 -7.22
CA LYS A 292 -23.24 -13.84 -6.00
C LYS A 292 -21.99 -14.70 -5.83
N GLU A 293 -21.52 -15.28 -6.93
CA GLU A 293 -20.35 -16.16 -7.02
C GLU A 293 -19.04 -15.43 -6.74
N SER A 294 -19.02 -14.09 -6.91
CA SER A 294 -17.87 -13.27 -6.59
C SER A 294 -17.57 -13.16 -5.10
N GLY A 295 -18.53 -13.53 -4.22
CA GLY A 295 -18.35 -13.48 -2.77
C GLY A 295 -18.58 -12.10 -2.14
N GLY A 296 -19.31 -11.21 -2.82
CA GLY A 296 -19.68 -9.88 -2.32
C GLY A 296 -18.68 -8.79 -2.68
N VAL A 297 -18.70 -7.70 -1.91
CA VAL A 297 -17.77 -6.56 -2.11
C VAL A 297 -16.33 -7.02 -1.92
N ARG A 298 -15.50 -6.74 -2.91
CA ARG A 298 -14.12 -7.23 -2.99
C ARG A 298 -13.25 -6.28 -3.80
N VAL A 299 -11.95 -6.57 -3.78
CA VAL A 299 -10.94 -5.87 -4.55
C VAL A 299 -10.36 -6.80 -5.58
N ASP A 300 -10.46 -6.41 -6.86
CA ASP A 300 -9.83 -7.13 -7.96
C ASP A 300 -8.80 -6.25 -8.67
N SER A 301 -7.84 -6.90 -9.33
CA SER A 301 -6.91 -6.21 -10.23
C SER A 301 -7.55 -6.01 -11.61
N ILE A 302 -7.30 -4.85 -12.23
CA ILE A 302 -7.78 -4.55 -13.58
C ILE A 302 -6.83 -5.07 -14.66
N ALA A 303 -5.52 -4.86 -14.46
CA ALA A 303 -4.49 -5.07 -15.46
C ALA A 303 -4.43 -6.54 -15.93
N GLY A 304 -4.40 -6.73 -17.25
CA GLY A 304 -4.30 -8.04 -17.91
C GLY A 304 -5.52 -8.93 -17.74
N ARG A 305 -6.64 -8.40 -17.22
CA ARG A 305 -7.87 -9.15 -16.95
C ARG A 305 -9.02 -8.58 -17.77
N HIS A 306 -10.14 -9.31 -17.81
CA HIS A 306 -11.34 -8.86 -18.51
C HIS A 306 -11.86 -7.50 -18.03
N TRP A 307 -11.54 -7.09 -16.80
CA TRP A 307 -11.83 -5.73 -16.30
C TRP A 307 -11.17 -4.63 -17.13
N GLU A 308 -9.92 -4.83 -17.57
CA GLU A 308 -9.22 -3.87 -18.45
C GLU A 308 -9.91 -3.78 -19.82
N TYR A 309 -10.34 -4.92 -20.38
CA TYR A 309 -10.99 -4.95 -21.69
C TYR A 309 -12.39 -4.34 -21.67
N ARG A 310 -13.08 -4.46 -20.54
CA ARG A 310 -14.43 -3.93 -20.28
C ARG A 310 -14.46 -2.45 -19.90
N PHE A 311 -13.33 -1.84 -19.54
CA PHE A 311 -13.33 -0.45 -19.07
C PHE A 311 -13.77 0.51 -20.19
N ILE A 312 -14.78 1.32 -19.91
CA ILE A 312 -15.33 2.30 -20.86
C ILE A 312 -14.76 3.68 -20.53
N ALA A 313 -14.97 4.10 -19.30
CA ALA A 313 -14.65 5.43 -18.84
C ALA A 313 -14.60 5.48 -17.31
N GLY A 314 -14.00 6.54 -16.78
CA GLY A 314 -14.10 6.86 -15.36
C GLY A 314 -13.83 8.33 -15.08
N GLY A 315 -14.11 8.74 -13.84
CA GLY A 315 -13.90 10.10 -13.37
C GLY A 315 -14.47 10.33 -11.98
N SER A 316 -14.12 11.48 -11.39
CA SER A 316 -14.62 11.89 -10.08
C SER A 316 -15.98 12.57 -10.22
N PRO A 317 -17.01 12.17 -9.46
CA PRO A 317 -18.29 12.86 -9.44
C PRO A 317 -18.25 14.17 -8.63
N LEU A 318 -17.14 14.45 -7.95
CA LEU A 318 -16.97 15.63 -7.12
C LEU A 318 -16.60 16.84 -7.98
N LYS A 319 -17.31 17.95 -7.78
CA LYS A 319 -16.94 19.24 -8.35
C LYS A 319 -15.62 19.71 -7.73
N LYS A 320 -14.66 20.09 -8.58
CA LYS A 320 -13.39 20.70 -8.14
C LYS A 320 -13.58 22.18 -7.90
#